data_AF-A0A7C7QQQ3-F1
#
_entry.id   AF-A0A7C7QQQ3-F1
#
_cell.length_a   1.000
_cell.length_b   1.000
_cell.length_c   1.000
_cell.angle_alpha   90.00
_cell.angle_beta   90.00
_cell.angle_gamma   90.00
#
_symmetry.space_group_name_H-M   'P 1'
#
loop_
_entity.id
_entity.type
_entity.pdbx_description
1 polymer ?
#
loop_
_entity_poly.entity_id
_entity_poly.type
_entity_poly.pdbx_seq_one_letter_code
_entity_poly.pdbx_strand_id
1 'polypeptide(L)'
;MRYLYLIVLAGIVLLGASGCQAGPELAFAASTKAEELNKVANLRRDVQLLNLINGLDLSAEQMQFILDRAREAQAIREEITGQAEGNSAATSQVLSQLRETLMRGEVISSELRDEFFSVDRDNHALKEKWEQEIARLALEVEGNLEDHQLYALEHYVPCVIPPKGEARIGQAEDTHAGQALLQRIRDIPDDQFEARKEKIVQKVLERVLAYLPKDQALALDQEEETEWLLCFLEKVRGLDEMTFAVEKEALIEEIKSRYALPEVPVDVSATIERHLLDPRIIPLLEEKLAIKLEG
;
A
#
# COMPACT_ATOMS: atom_id res chain seq x y z
N MET A 1 4.80 -7.36 -5.57
CA MET A 1 3.54 -7.15 -6.33
C MET A 1 3.81 -6.32 -7.59
N ARG A 2 4.38 -6.91 -8.66
CA ARG A 2 4.93 -6.16 -9.81
C ARG A 2 4.27 -6.47 -11.17
N TYR A 3 3.12 -7.16 -11.20
CA TYR A 3 2.52 -7.65 -12.45
C TYR A 3 1.11 -7.14 -12.78
N LEU A 4 0.55 -6.18 -12.02
CA LEU A 4 -0.87 -5.80 -12.21
C LEU A 4 -1.13 -4.56 -13.07
N TYR A 5 -0.13 -3.75 -13.40
CA TYR A 5 -0.36 -2.46 -14.06
C TYR A 5 -0.38 -2.49 -15.60
N LEU A 6 -0.02 -3.63 -16.23
CA LEU A 6 0.01 -3.77 -17.70
C LEU A 6 -1.28 -4.37 -18.31
N ILE A 7 -2.28 -4.73 -17.50
CA ILE A 7 -3.52 -5.39 -17.99
C ILE A 7 -4.67 -4.41 -18.25
N VAL A 8 -4.57 -3.14 -17.87
CA VAL A 8 -5.70 -2.20 -17.95
C VAL A 8 -5.94 -1.64 -19.37
N LEU A 9 -5.05 -1.87 -20.34
CA LEU A 9 -5.18 -1.33 -21.71
C LEU A 9 -5.60 -2.34 -22.80
N ALA A 10 -5.85 -3.61 -22.48
CA ALA A 10 -6.20 -4.64 -23.47
C ALA A 10 -7.48 -5.44 -23.13
N GLY A 11 -8.42 -4.81 -22.41
CA GLY A 11 -9.56 -5.49 -21.79
C GLY A 11 -10.96 -5.15 -22.32
N ILE A 12 -11.14 -4.65 -23.55
CA ILE A 12 -12.48 -4.46 -24.14
C ILE A 12 -12.47 -4.73 -25.66
N VAL A 13 -12.28 -5.98 -26.12
CA VAL A 13 -12.64 -6.33 -27.52
C VAL A 13 -13.24 -7.73 -27.68
N LEU A 14 -13.22 -8.64 -26.70
CA LEU A 14 -13.65 -10.03 -26.95
C LEU A 14 -14.82 -10.50 -26.11
N LEU A 15 -16.04 -10.08 -26.47
CA LEU A 15 -17.25 -10.88 -26.26
C LEU A 15 -18.29 -10.62 -27.37
N GLY A 16 -18.51 -11.65 -28.20
CA GLY A 16 -19.86 -12.07 -28.58
C GLY A 16 -20.49 -11.45 -29.82
N ALA A 17 -20.10 -11.94 -30.99
CA ALA A 17 -21.01 -12.02 -32.14
C ALA A 17 -22.15 -13.00 -31.81
N SER A 18 -23.25 -12.49 -31.23
CA SER A 18 -24.56 -13.13 -31.19
C SER A 18 -25.58 -12.00 -31.08
N GLY A 19 -26.46 -11.91 -32.09
CA GLY A 19 -27.34 -10.77 -32.30
C GLY A 19 -28.22 -10.42 -31.11
N CYS A 20 -27.89 -9.32 -30.46
CA CYS A 20 -28.81 -8.40 -29.80
C CYS A 20 -28.28 -7.02 -30.12
N GLN A 21 -29.01 -6.24 -30.91
CA GLN A 21 -28.77 -4.81 -31.02
C GLN A 21 -29.03 -4.20 -29.64
N ALA A 22 -28.00 -4.11 -28.81
CA ALA A 22 -28.01 -3.22 -27.67
C ALA A 22 -28.17 -1.82 -28.24
N GLY A 23 -29.35 -1.23 -28.08
CA GLY A 23 -29.64 0.11 -28.57
C GLY A 23 -28.65 1.13 -27.99
N PRO A 24 -28.51 2.31 -28.64
CA PRO A 24 -27.60 3.38 -28.20
C PRO A 24 -27.79 3.82 -26.74
N GLU A 25 -28.95 3.55 -26.13
CA GLU A 25 -29.22 3.79 -24.71
C GLU A 25 -28.38 2.94 -23.76
N LEU A 26 -28.05 1.68 -24.09
CA LEU A 26 -27.23 0.81 -23.23
C LEU A 26 -25.75 1.20 -23.25
N ALA A 27 -25.25 1.67 -24.40
CA ALA A 27 -23.89 2.20 -24.51
C ALA A 27 -23.74 3.53 -23.78
N PHE A 28 -24.75 4.41 -23.83
CA PHE A 28 -24.78 5.67 -23.10
C PHE A 28 -24.91 5.47 -21.58
N ALA A 29 -25.75 4.54 -21.14
CA ALA A 29 -25.88 4.18 -19.72
C ALA A 29 -24.59 3.52 -19.17
N ALA A 30 -23.88 2.74 -19.98
CA ALA A 30 -22.58 2.18 -19.60
C ALA A 30 -21.48 3.25 -19.52
N SER A 31 -21.48 4.23 -20.43
CA SER A 31 -20.55 5.36 -20.44
C SER A 31 -20.73 6.28 -19.22
N THR A 32 -21.99 6.64 -18.90
CA THR A 32 -22.31 7.49 -17.74
C THR A 32 -21.96 6.81 -16.42
N LYS A 33 -22.24 5.51 -16.29
CA LYS A 33 -21.84 4.73 -15.11
C LYS A 33 -20.32 4.61 -14.96
N ALA A 34 -19.58 4.43 -16.06
CA ALA A 34 -18.12 4.40 -16.03
C ALA A 34 -17.52 5.75 -15.61
N GLU A 35 -18.11 6.86 -16.09
CA GLU A 35 -17.73 8.22 -15.71
C GLU A 35 -17.97 8.50 -14.22
N GLU A 36 -19.13 8.11 -13.68
CA GLU A 36 -19.44 8.24 -12.25
C GLU A 36 -18.48 7.41 -11.38
N LEU A 37 -18.17 6.17 -11.78
CA LEU A 37 -17.20 5.32 -11.06
C LEU A 37 -15.80 5.93 -11.05
N ASN A 38 -15.37 6.51 -12.18
CA ASN A 38 -14.10 7.23 -12.26
C ASN A 38 -14.10 8.45 -11.34
N LYS A 39 -15.19 9.22 -11.28
CA LYS A 39 -15.32 10.36 -10.37
C LYS A 39 -15.21 9.96 -8.90
N VAL A 40 -15.85 8.87 -8.50
CA VAL A 40 -15.75 8.35 -7.12
C VAL A 40 -14.33 7.88 -6.80
N ALA A 41 -13.67 7.16 -7.72
CA ALA A 41 -12.29 6.73 -7.54
C ALA A 41 -11.33 7.92 -7.42
N ASN A 42 -11.55 8.95 -8.23
CA ASN A 42 -10.82 10.20 -8.22
C ASN A 42 -10.94 10.91 -6.87
N LEU A 43 -12.17 11.17 -6.40
CA LEU A 43 -12.39 11.82 -5.11
C LEU A 43 -11.80 11.02 -3.95
N ARG A 44 -11.91 9.69 -3.99
CA ARG A 44 -11.29 8.81 -2.99
C ARG A 44 -9.77 9.02 -2.94
N ARG A 45 -9.13 9.11 -4.10
CA ARG A 45 -7.69 9.32 -4.20
C ARG A 45 -7.29 10.70 -3.67
N ASP A 46 -8.08 11.72 -3.98
CA ASP A 46 -7.83 13.09 -3.52
C ASP A 46 -7.93 13.19 -1.99
N VAL A 47 -8.95 12.56 -1.39
CA VAL A 47 -9.07 12.47 0.07
C VAL A 47 -7.89 11.75 0.71
N GLN A 48 -7.42 10.65 0.12
CA GLN A 48 -6.22 9.95 0.60
C GLN A 48 -4.97 10.85 0.55
N LEU A 49 -4.76 11.57 -0.56
CA LEU A 49 -3.65 12.51 -0.69
C LEU A 49 -3.75 13.67 0.31
N LEU A 50 -4.93 14.24 0.50
CA LEU A 50 -5.17 15.28 1.50
C LEU A 50 -4.90 14.78 2.92
N ASN A 51 -5.31 13.55 3.25
CA ASN A 51 -5.00 12.93 4.54
C ASN A 51 -3.49 12.82 4.74
N LEU A 52 -2.75 12.41 3.72
CA LEU A 52 -1.29 12.36 3.78
C LEU A 52 -0.67 13.75 3.97
N ILE A 53 -1.01 14.73 3.12
CA ILE A 53 -0.49 16.10 3.20
C ILE A 53 -0.75 16.71 4.58
N ASN A 54 -1.96 16.53 5.11
CA ASN A 54 -2.32 17.02 6.44
C ASN A 54 -1.60 16.25 7.56
N GLY A 55 -1.35 14.96 7.35
CA GLY A 55 -0.61 14.11 8.29
C GLY A 55 0.84 14.55 8.42
N LEU A 56 1.51 14.88 7.31
CA LEU A 56 2.94 15.23 7.29
C LEU A 56 3.29 16.61 7.87
N ASP A 57 2.31 17.44 8.20
CA ASP A 57 2.50 18.81 8.73
C ASP A 57 3.57 19.63 7.97
N LEU A 58 3.49 19.61 6.64
CA LEU A 58 4.49 20.23 5.76
C LEU A 58 4.54 21.76 5.94
N SER A 59 5.75 22.30 6.00
CA SER A 59 6.00 23.75 5.92
C SER A 59 5.61 24.30 4.54
N ALA A 60 5.43 25.62 4.42
CA ALA A 60 5.14 26.24 3.12
C ALA A 60 6.28 26.01 2.11
N GLU A 61 7.53 26.04 2.58
CA GLU A 61 8.71 25.78 1.77
C GLU A 61 8.75 24.31 1.30
N GLN A 62 8.47 23.36 2.19
CA GLN A 62 8.39 21.93 1.84
C GLN A 62 7.27 21.65 0.84
N MET A 63 6.08 22.22 1.04
CA MET A 63 4.96 22.06 0.09
C MET A 63 5.31 22.62 -1.29
N GLN A 64 5.96 23.79 -1.35
CA GLN A 64 6.40 24.38 -2.61
C GLN A 64 7.47 23.50 -3.29
N PHE A 65 8.43 22.98 -2.52
CA PHE A 65 9.45 22.08 -3.04
C PHE A 65 8.83 20.81 -3.62
N ILE A 66 7.92 20.15 -2.89
CA ILE A 66 7.22 18.96 -3.36
C ILE A 66 6.38 19.26 -4.61
N LEU A 67 5.69 20.40 -4.65
CA LEU A 67 4.92 20.83 -5.81
C LEU A 67 5.79 20.95 -7.07
N ASP A 68 6.97 21.55 -6.95
CA ASP A 68 7.90 21.70 -8.07
C ASP A 68 8.42 20.34 -8.55
N ARG A 69 8.77 19.42 -7.63
CA ARG A 69 9.18 18.04 -7.97
C ARG A 69 8.04 17.23 -8.60
N ALA A 70 6.80 17.40 -8.12
CA ALA A 70 5.63 16.74 -8.69
C ALA A 70 5.34 17.21 -10.13
N ARG A 71 5.53 18.50 -10.42
CA ARG A 71 5.45 19.05 -11.79
C ARG A 71 6.56 18.51 -12.69
N GLU A 72 7.79 18.41 -12.19
CA GLU A 72 8.90 17.79 -12.93
C GLU A 72 8.61 16.31 -13.23
N ALA A 73 8.09 15.57 -12.25
CA ALA A 73 7.66 14.19 -12.44
C ALA A 73 6.52 14.08 -13.47
N GLN A 74 5.57 15.01 -13.48
CA GLN A 74 4.52 15.07 -14.49
C GLN A 74 5.11 15.30 -15.90
N ALA A 75 6.03 16.27 -16.06
CA ALA A 75 6.67 16.53 -17.34
C ALA A 75 7.45 15.30 -17.87
N ILE A 76 8.14 14.57 -16.98
CA ILE A 76 8.82 13.31 -17.32
C ILE A 76 7.81 12.25 -17.77
N ARG A 77 6.66 12.11 -17.08
CA ARG A 77 5.59 11.18 -17.49
C ARG A 77 5.05 11.52 -18.87
N GLU A 78 4.86 12.81 -19.17
CA GLU A 78 4.37 13.28 -20.47
C GLU A 78 5.39 13.01 -21.59
N GLU A 79 6.69 13.30 -21.37
CA GLU A 79 7.77 12.99 -22.33
C GLU A 79 7.80 11.49 -22.66
N ILE A 80 7.76 10.65 -21.63
CA ILE A 80 7.89 9.20 -21.77
C ILE A 80 6.63 8.58 -22.35
N THR A 81 5.45 9.11 -22.03
CA THR A 81 4.21 8.69 -22.69
C THR A 81 4.27 8.99 -24.18
N GLY A 82 4.75 10.18 -24.58
CA GLY A 82 4.94 10.50 -26.00
C GLY A 82 5.94 9.57 -26.72
N GLN A 83 7.05 9.21 -26.06
CA GLN A 83 8.02 8.24 -26.60
C GLN A 83 7.43 6.82 -26.69
N ALA A 84 6.69 6.40 -25.66
CA ALA A 84 6.04 5.09 -25.62
C ALA A 84 4.93 4.96 -26.67
N GLU A 85 4.16 6.02 -26.93
CA GLU A 85 3.17 6.05 -28.02
C GLU A 85 3.84 5.85 -29.39
N GLY A 86 5.02 6.47 -29.61
CA GLY A 86 5.83 6.24 -30.81
C GLY A 86 6.28 4.78 -30.95
N ASN A 87 6.72 4.15 -29.85
CA ASN A 87 7.17 2.75 -29.84
C ASN A 87 6.02 1.73 -29.87
N SER A 88 4.81 2.14 -29.46
CA SER A 88 3.63 1.26 -29.37
C SER A 88 3.24 0.70 -30.74
N ALA A 89 3.35 1.51 -31.80
CA ALA A 89 3.06 1.06 -33.16
C ALA A 89 4.01 -0.04 -33.62
N ALA A 90 5.33 0.17 -33.44
CA ALA A 90 6.35 -0.82 -33.76
C ALA A 90 6.19 -2.11 -32.94
N THR A 91 5.95 -1.96 -31.62
CA THR A 91 5.72 -3.10 -30.71
C THR A 91 4.51 -3.91 -31.15
N SER A 92 3.39 -3.24 -31.43
CA SER A 92 2.14 -3.88 -31.85
C SER A 92 2.29 -4.60 -33.19
N GLN A 93 3.03 -4.00 -34.12
CA GLN A 93 3.31 -4.61 -35.42
C GLN A 93 4.12 -5.90 -35.27
N VAL A 94 5.24 -5.86 -34.55
CA VAL A 94 6.12 -7.03 -34.35
C VAL A 94 5.39 -8.15 -33.60
N LEU A 95 4.64 -7.82 -32.55
CA LEU A 95 3.84 -8.81 -31.81
C LEU A 95 2.73 -9.41 -32.67
N SER A 96 2.12 -8.63 -33.56
CA SER A 96 1.11 -9.13 -34.50
C SER A 96 1.72 -10.12 -35.50
N GLN A 97 2.89 -9.80 -36.05
CA GLN A 97 3.61 -10.70 -36.97
C GLN A 97 4.08 -11.98 -36.26
N LEU A 98 4.59 -11.87 -35.03
CA LEU A 98 4.95 -13.02 -34.20
C LEU A 98 3.73 -13.92 -33.96
N ARG A 99 2.60 -13.33 -33.57
CA ARG A 99 1.34 -14.05 -33.37
C ARG A 99 0.90 -14.78 -34.64
N GLU A 100 0.89 -14.11 -35.79
CA GLU A 100 0.50 -14.71 -37.06
C GLU A 100 1.40 -15.89 -37.46
N THR A 101 2.71 -15.72 -37.30
CA THR A 101 3.71 -16.78 -37.59
C THR A 101 3.47 -18.00 -36.71
N LEU A 102 3.27 -17.78 -35.41
CA LEU A 102 2.97 -18.85 -34.45
C LEU A 102 1.62 -19.53 -34.75
N MET A 103 0.60 -18.79 -35.16
CA MET A 103 -0.71 -19.34 -35.54
C MET A 103 -0.62 -20.24 -36.79
N ARG A 104 0.32 -19.98 -37.70
CA ARG A 104 0.60 -20.82 -38.88
C ARG A 104 1.48 -22.03 -38.56
N GLY A 105 2.03 -22.14 -37.34
CA GLY A 105 2.97 -23.19 -36.96
C GLY A 105 4.34 -23.05 -37.63
N GLU A 106 4.67 -21.84 -38.10
CA GLU A 106 5.93 -21.53 -38.77
C GLU A 106 7.04 -21.22 -37.75
N VAL A 107 8.29 -21.43 -38.16
CA VAL A 107 9.45 -21.03 -37.35
C VAL A 107 9.63 -19.51 -37.45
N ILE A 108 9.78 -18.84 -36.31
CA ILE A 108 10.07 -17.40 -36.25
C ILE A 108 11.41 -17.14 -36.94
N SER A 109 11.41 -16.25 -37.94
CA SER A 109 12.62 -15.89 -38.69
C SER A 109 13.63 -15.14 -37.80
N SER A 110 14.90 -15.14 -38.21
CA SER A 110 15.95 -14.35 -37.55
C SER A 110 15.61 -12.87 -37.53
N GLU A 111 15.07 -12.35 -38.63
CA GLU A 111 14.76 -10.93 -38.80
C GLU A 111 13.65 -10.49 -37.83
N LEU A 112 12.57 -11.27 -37.74
CA LEU A 112 11.44 -10.96 -36.85
C LEU A 112 11.85 -11.07 -35.37
N ARG A 113 12.76 -11.99 -35.05
CA ARG A 113 13.35 -12.11 -33.72
C ARG A 113 14.20 -10.89 -33.37
N ASP A 114 15.06 -10.46 -34.29
CA ASP A 114 15.95 -9.32 -34.09
C ASP A 114 15.14 -8.02 -33.97
N GLU A 115 14.08 -7.86 -34.76
CA GLU A 115 13.14 -6.73 -34.67
C GLU A 115 12.46 -6.68 -33.30
N PHE A 116 11.97 -7.82 -32.79
CA PHE A 116 11.39 -7.91 -31.44
C PHE A 116 12.40 -7.51 -30.36
N PHE A 117 13.61 -8.06 -30.40
CA PHE A 117 14.63 -7.71 -29.40
C PHE A 117 15.11 -6.26 -29.49
N SER A 118 15.03 -5.63 -30.67
CA SER A 118 15.30 -4.19 -30.79
C SER A 118 14.23 -3.39 -30.07
N VAL A 119 12.95 -3.61 -30.41
CA VAL A 119 11.84 -2.86 -29.83
C VAL A 119 11.71 -3.12 -28.32
N ASP A 120 11.92 -4.36 -27.88
CA ASP A 120 11.90 -4.71 -26.47
C ASP A 120 13.02 -4.00 -25.69
N ARG A 121 14.23 -3.90 -26.26
CA ARG A 121 15.34 -3.16 -25.66
C ARG A 121 15.06 -1.67 -25.57
N ASP A 122 14.49 -1.07 -26.61
CA ASP A 122 14.15 0.35 -26.62
C ASP A 122 13.08 0.66 -25.56
N ASN A 123 12.08 -0.22 -25.42
CA ASN A 123 11.06 -0.11 -24.37
C ASN A 123 11.63 -0.29 -22.96
N HIS A 124 12.56 -1.24 -22.77
CA HIS A 124 13.25 -1.42 -21.49
C HIS A 124 14.13 -0.22 -21.14
N ALA A 125 14.88 0.32 -22.09
CA ALA A 125 15.72 1.50 -21.88
C ALA A 125 14.88 2.73 -21.53
N LEU A 126 13.73 2.91 -22.19
CA LEU A 126 12.78 3.97 -21.88
C LEU A 126 12.23 3.85 -20.45
N LYS A 127 11.84 2.63 -20.06
CA LYS A 127 11.36 2.33 -18.71
C LYS A 127 12.44 2.55 -17.66
N GLU A 128 13.68 2.11 -17.91
CA GLU A 128 14.79 2.28 -16.98
C GLU A 128 15.10 3.78 -16.78
N LYS A 129 15.13 4.57 -17.86
CA LYS A 129 15.29 6.03 -17.79
C LYS A 129 14.18 6.66 -16.94
N TRP A 130 12.93 6.24 -17.12
CA TRP A 130 11.80 6.71 -16.32
C TRP A 130 11.98 6.40 -14.83
N GLU A 131 12.27 5.15 -14.50
CA GLU A 131 12.43 4.69 -13.11
C GLU A 131 13.59 5.44 -12.43
N GLN A 132 14.70 5.66 -13.13
CA GLN A 132 15.84 6.42 -12.61
C GLN A 132 15.51 7.89 -12.32
N GLU A 133 14.81 8.58 -13.24
CA GLU A 133 14.45 9.98 -13.05
C GLU A 133 13.41 10.17 -11.94
N ILE A 134 12.40 9.30 -11.86
CA ILE A 134 11.41 9.35 -10.78
C ILE A 134 12.04 9.03 -9.42
N ALA A 135 12.92 8.03 -9.35
CA ALA A 135 13.63 7.68 -8.12
C ALA A 135 14.54 8.84 -7.65
N ARG A 136 15.22 9.52 -8.58
CA ARG A 136 16.01 10.73 -8.27
C ARG A 136 15.13 11.80 -7.61
N LEU A 137 13.97 12.11 -8.21
CA LEU A 137 13.04 13.09 -7.64
C LEU A 137 12.50 12.67 -6.27
N ALA A 138 12.25 11.37 -6.08
CA ALA A 138 11.80 10.86 -4.79
C ALA A 138 12.85 11.03 -3.71
N LEU A 139 14.12 10.75 -4.00
CA LEU A 139 15.25 10.97 -3.08
C LEU A 139 15.45 12.46 -2.77
N GLU A 140 15.23 13.35 -3.74
CA GLU A 140 15.26 14.81 -3.51
C GLU A 140 14.16 15.26 -2.54
N VAL A 141 12.93 14.73 -2.69
CA VAL A 141 11.82 14.99 -1.76
C VAL A 141 12.14 14.40 -0.38
N GLU A 142 12.64 13.17 -0.32
CA GLU A 142 13.01 12.50 0.92
C GLU A 142 14.02 13.32 1.73
N GLY A 143 15.06 13.84 1.07
CA GLY A 143 16.07 14.70 1.70
C GLY A 143 15.56 16.08 2.15
N ASN A 144 14.34 16.47 1.77
CA ASN A 144 13.68 17.71 2.20
C ASN A 144 12.71 17.50 3.38
N LEU A 145 12.44 16.25 3.76
CA LEU A 145 11.57 15.89 4.86
C LEU A 145 12.35 15.72 6.17
N GLU A 146 11.68 15.98 7.28
CA GLU A 146 12.21 15.75 8.62
C GLU A 146 11.99 14.29 9.07
N ASP A 147 12.78 13.81 10.04
CA ASP A 147 12.71 12.44 10.55
C ASP A 147 11.29 12.01 10.95
N HIS A 148 10.52 12.91 11.56
CA HIS A 148 9.15 12.62 11.99
C HIS A 148 8.18 12.46 10.79
N GLN A 149 8.45 13.14 9.67
CA GLN A 149 7.69 13.04 8.43
C GLN A 149 8.07 11.77 7.67
N LEU A 150 9.35 11.41 7.67
CA LEU A 150 9.84 10.14 7.12
C LEU A 150 9.22 8.94 7.87
N TYR A 151 9.21 8.99 9.21
CA TYR A 151 8.54 7.98 10.03
C TYR A 151 7.04 7.89 9.70
N ALA A 152 6.36 9.02 9.49
CA ALA A 152 4.96 9.03 9.08
C ALA A 152 4.74 8.42 7.69
N LEU A 153 5.66 8.59 6.75
CA LEU A 153 5.60 7.96 5.42
C LEU A 153 5.84 6.45 5.48
N GLU A 154 6.76 5.99 6.34
CA GLU A 154 7.04 4.57 6.55
C GLU A 154 5.80 3.81 7.02
N HIS A 155 5.00 4.44 7.89
CA HIS A 155 3.79 3.84 8.48
C HIS A 155 2.49 4.26 7.76
N TYR A 156 2.59 4.95 6.63
CA TYR A 156 1.42 5.52 5.96
C TYR A 156 0.53 4.44 5.32
N VAL A 157 -0.74 4.39 5.73
CA VAL A 157 -1.78 3.55 5.13
C VAL A 157 -2.82 4.41 4.40
N PRO A 158 -2.97 4.30 3.05
CA PRO A 158 -3.92 5.09 2.28
C PRO A 158 -5.39 4.86 2.69
N CYS A 159 -5.93 5.75 3.51
CA CYS A 159 -7.30 5.66 4.04
C CYS A 159 -8.17 6.86 3.64
N VAL A 160 -9.48 6.63 3.52
CA VAL A 160 -10.48 7.71 3.31
C VAL A 160 -10.88 8.30 4.65
N ILE A 161 -11.14 7.42 5.62
CA ILE A 161 -11.43 7.77 7.00
C ILE A 161 -10.25 7.21 7.80
N PRO A 162 -9.41 8.08 8.39
CA PRO A 162 -8.37 7.64 9.32
C PRO A 162 -9.03 6.85 10.46
N PRO A 163 -8.52 5.67 10.82
CA PRO A 163 -9.09 4.92 11.92
C PRO A 163 -8.90 5.67 13.24
N LYS A 164 -9.80 5.41 14.20
CA LYS A 164 -9.81 6.12 15.47
C LYS A 164 -8.53 5.80 16.24
N GLY A 165 -7.76 6.81 16.61
CA GLY A 165 -6.53 6.63 17.39
C GLY A 165 -5.28 6.31 16.57
N GLU A 166 -5.37 5.99 15.27
CA GLU A 166 -4.18 6.06 14.41
C GLU A 166 -3.82 7.53 14.20
N ALA A 167 -2.59 7.81 14.57
CA ALA A 167 -2.05 9.11 14.90
C ALA A 167 -2.20 10.13 13.75
N ARG A 168 -2.82 11.27 14.08
CA ARG A 168 -2.13 12.54 13.77
C ARG A 168 -0.77 12.43 14.45
N ILE A 169 0.32 12.55 13.69
CA ILE A 169 1.72 12.38 14.15
C ILE A 169 1.88 12.75 15.64
N GLY A 170 2.38 11.80 16.45
CA GLY A 170 2.64 12.02 17.88
C GLY A 170 1.61 11.44 18.87
N GLN A 171 0.74 10.51 18.47
CA GLN A 171 -0.12 9.77 19.41
C GLN A 171 0.30 8.29 19.50
N ALA A 172 0.37 7.76 20.73
CA ALA A 172 0.72 6.37 20.99
C ALA A 172 -0.33 5.41 20.40
N GLU A 173 0.10 4.22 19.97
CA GLU A 173 -0.79 3.17 19.45
C GLU A 173 -1.95 2.86 20.41
N ASP A 174 -3.14 2.60 19.84
CA ASP A 174 -4.32 2.21 20.63
C ASP A 174 -4.14 0.79 21.21
N THR A 175 -3.71 0.73 22.47
CA THR A 175 -3.58 -0.53 23.23
C THR A 175 -4.88 -0.93 23.96
N HIS A 176 -5.98 -0.20 23.80
CA HIS A 176 -7.20 -0.41 24.60
C HIS A 176 -7.79 -1.82 24.47
N ALA A 177 -7.79 -2.40 23.26
CA ALA A 177 -8.33 -3.74 23.04
C ALA A 177 -7.52 -4.81 23.79
N GLY A 178 -6.18 -4.68 23.80
CA GLY A 178 -5.28 -5.54 24.55
C GLY A 178 -5.46 -5.37 26.05
N GLN A 179 -5.47 -4.12 26.54
CA GLN A 179 -5.68 -3.81 27.95
C GLN A 179 -7.01 -4.40 28.47
N ALA A 180 -8.10 -4.26 27.70
CA ALA A 180 -9.40 -4.82 28.05
C ALA A 180 -9.39 -6.35 28.10
N LEU A 181 -8.59 -7.01 27.26
CA LEU A 181 -8.42 -8.46 27.31
C LEU A 181 -7.68 -8.90 28.57
N LEU A 182 -6.58 -8.24 28.94
CA LEU A 182 -5.83 -8.54 30.17
C LEU A 182 -6.69 -8.34 31.42
N GLN A 183 -7.47 -7.26 31.46
CA GLN A 183 -8.41 -7.02 32.56
C GLN A 183 -9.45 -8.15 32.66
N ARG A 184 -10.07 -8.54 31.53
CA ARG A 184 -11.02 -9.65 31.52
C ARG A 184 -10.43 -10.95 32.03
N ILE A 185 -9.14 -11.20 31.76
CA ILE A 185 -8.44 -12.40 32.26
C ILE A 185 -8.26 -12.32 33.78
N ARG A 186 -7.95 -11.14 34.34
CA ARG A 186 -7.87 -10.92 35.80
C ARG A 186 -9.21 -11.09 36.49
N ASP A 187 -10.29 -10.63 35.86
CA ASP A 187 -11.64 -10.67 36.42
C ASP A 187 -12.23 -12.11 36.48
N ILE A 188 -11.59 -13.10 35.87
CA ILE A 188 -12.01 -14.52 35.98
C ILE A 188 -11.77 -15.00 37.42
N PRO A 189 -12.75 -15.62 38.09
CA PRO A 189 -12.55 -16.25 39.40
C PRO A 189 -11.45 -17.34 39.37
N ASP A 190 -10.67 -17.47 40.44
CA ASP A 190 -9.49 -18.36 40.49
C ASP A 190 -9.82 -19.81 40.13
N ASP A 191 -10.91 -20.35 40.66
CA ASP A 191 -11.38 -21.71 40.39
C ASP A 191 -11.70 -21.93 38.90
N GLN A 192 -12.31 -20.93 38.26
CA GLN A 192 -12.63 -20.97 36.85
C GLN A 192 -11.42 -20.74 35.96
N PHE A 193 -10.47 -19.92 36.41
CA PHE A 193 -9.22 -19.69 35.69
C PHE A 193 -8.38 -20.97 35.69
N GLU A 194 -8.13 -21.58 36.86
CA GLU A 194 -7.36 -22.82 36.97
C GLU A 194 -7.97 -23.95 36.13
N ALA A 195 -9.31 -24.07 36.14
CA ALA A 195 -9.99 -25.09 35.34
C ALA A 195 -9.96 -24.84 33.82
N ARG A 196 -9.60 -23.64 33.35
CA ARG A 196 -9.72 -23.24 31.94
C ARG A 196 -8.46 -22.61 31.34
N LYS A 197 -7.40 -22.39 32.11
CA LYS A 197 -6.22 -21.62 31.68
C LYS A 197 -5.57 -22.19 30.42
N GLU A 198 -5.42 -23.52 30.33
CA GLU A 198 -4.92 -24.19 29.13
C GLU A 198 -5.77 -23.89 27.88
N LYS A 199 -7.09 -23.93 28.03
CA LYS A 199 -8.04 -23.62 26.94
C LYS A 199 -8.03 -22.14 26.56
N ILE A 200 -7.78 -21.25 27.51
CA ILE A 200 -7.62 -19.82 27.26
C ILE A 200 -6.34 -19.58 26.45
N VAL A 201 -5.23 -20.17 26.87
CA VAL A 201 -3.94 -20.11 26.17
C VAL A 201 -4.06 -20.65 24.75
N GLN A 202 -4.67 -21.83 24.58
CA GLN A 202 -4.87 -22.41 23.26
C GLN A 202 -5.63 -21.47 22.31
N LYS A 203 -6.70 -20.82 22.79
CA LYS A 203 -7.46 -19.83 22.00
C LYS A 203 -6.67 -18.57 21.67
N VAL A 204 -5.79 -18.13 22.57
CA VAL A 204 -4.91 -16.98 22.32
C VAL A 204 -3.89 -17.36 21.25
N LEU A 205 -3.24 -18.52 21.40
CA LEU A 205 -2.27 -19.03 20.45
C LEU A 205 -2.89 -19.26 19.06
N GLU A 206 -4.08 -19.87 18.97
CA GLU A 206 -4.83 -20.02 17.72
C GLU A 206 -5.07 -18.69 17.01
N ARG A 207 -5.38 -17.64 17.75
CA ARG A 207 -5.57 -16.29 17.19
C ARG A 207 -4.25 -15.73 16.69
N VAL A 208 -3.19 -15.80 17.49
CA VAL A 208 -1.85 -15.32 17.09
C VAL A 208 -1.39 -16.02 15.81
N LEU A 209 -1.46 -17.35 15.77
CA LEU A 209 -1.08 -18.15 14.61
C LEU A 209 -1.91 -17.82 13.36
N ALA A 210 -3.19 -17.42 13.51
CA ALA A 210 -4.02 -17.01 12.39
C ALA A 210 -3.60 -15.68 11.75
N TYR A 211 -2.88 -14.83 12.47
CA TYR A 211 -2.37 -13.54 11.97
C TYR A 211 -0.93 -13.61 11.47
N LEU A 212 -0.18 -14.67 11.79
CA LEU A 212 1.19 -14.86 11.33
C LEU A 212 1.25 -15.45 9.90
N PRO A 213 2.26 -15.06 9.08
CA PRO A 213 2.59 -15.76 7.85
C PRO A 213 2.79 -17.26 8.08
N LYS A 214 2.37 -18.09 7.12
CA LYS A 214 2.38 -19.56 7.26
C LYS A 214 3.75 -20.15 7.61
N ASP A 215 4.80 -19.58 7.04
CA ASP A 215 6.19 -19.94 7.27
C ASP A 215 6.64 -19.67 8.71
N GLN A 216 6.24 -18.56 9.31
CA GLN A 216 6.52 -18.26 10.71
C GLN A 216 5.63 -19.06 11.66
N ALA A 217 4.34 -19.22 11.34
CA ALA A 217 3.42 -20.03 12.13
C ALA A 217 3.87 -21.50 12.23
N LEU A 218 4.53 -22.02 11.19
CA LEU A 218 5.12 -23.37 11.17
C LEU A 218 6.48 -23.45 11.89
N ALA A 219 7.16 -22.33 12.11
CA ALA A 219 8.46 -22.28 12.76
C ALA A 219 8.37 -22.13 14.30
N LEU A 220 7.20 -21.76 14.83
CA LEU A 220 6.96 -21.66 16.27
C LEU A 220 6.82 -23.04 16.91
N ASP A 221 7.52 -23.25 18.03
CA ASP A 221 7.30 -24.39 18.90
C ASP A 221 6.04 -24.16 19.74
N GLN A 222 4.96 -24.87 19.42
CA GLN A 222 3.68 -24.67 20.08
C GLN A 222 3.69 -25.06 21.56
N GLU A 223 4.55 -25.99 21.97
CA GLU A 223 4.68 -26.38 23.38
C GLU A 223 5.35 -25.27 24.17
N GLU A 224 6.47 -24.73 23.68
CA GLU A 224 7.17 -23.60 24.29
C GLU A 224 6.27 -22.34 24.36
N GLU A 225 5.55 -22.02 23.29
CA GLU A 225 4.64 -20.87 23.27
C GLU A 225 3.45 -21.04 24.23
N THR A 226 2.97 -22.27 24.40
CA THR A 226 1.91 -22.57 25.38
C THR A 226 2.41 -22.38 26.80
N GLU A 227 3.60 -22.88 27.14
CA GLU A 227 4.20 -22.72 28.46
C GLU A 227 4.48 -21.25 28.78
N TRP A 228 5.00 -20.50 27.80
CA TRP A 228 5.25 -19.07 27.94
C TRP A 228 3.95 -18.29 28.18
N LEU A 229 2.91 -18.53 27.37
CA LEU A 229 1.60 -17.88 27.54
C LEU A 229 0.96 -18.23 28.89
N LEU A 230 1.09 -19.48 29.37
CA LEU A 230 0.62 -19.87 30.70
C LEU A 230 1.31 -19.05 31.78
N CYS A 231 2.63 -19.02 31.78
CA CYS A 231 3.42 -18.22 32.72
C CYS A 231 3.07 -16.73 32.65
N PHE A 232 2.90 -16.21 31.44
CA PHE A 232 2.53 -14.81 31.21
C PHE A 232 1.16 -14.48 31.79
N LEU A 233 0.14 -15.31 31.56
CA LEU A 233 -1.20 -15.08 32.11
C LEU A 233 -1.23 -15.19 33.64
N GLU A 234 -0.48 -16.13 34.21
CA GLU A 234 -0.33 -16.26 35.67
C GLU A 234 0.37 -15.03 36.26
N LYS A 235 1.44 -14.53 35.62
CA LYS A 235 2.11 -13.26 35.97
C LYS A 235 1.11 -12.12 35.98
N VAL A 236 0.35 -11.93 34.88
CA VAL A 236 -0.65 -10.85 34.76
C VAL A 236 -1.69 -10.91 35.87
N ARG A 237 -2.15 -12.10 36.26
CA ARG A 237 -3.11 -12.27 37.37
C ARG A 237 -2.50 -12.04 38.74
N GLY A 238 -1.23 -12.41 38.93
CA GLY A 238 -0.52 -12.27 40.20
C GLY A 238 -0.18 -10.82 40.57
N LEU A 239 -0.25 -9.87 39.62
CA LEU A 239 -0.05 -8.46 39.90
C LEU A 239 -1.18 -7.89 40.78
N ASP A 240 -0.86 -7.03 41.74
CA ASP A 240 -1.87 -6.23 42.41
C ASP A 240 -2.45 -5.16 41.47
N GLU A 241 -3.58 -4.56 41.84
CA GLU A 241 -4.30 -3.61 41.00
C GLU A 241 -3.47 -2.37 40.64
N MET A 242 -2.66 -1.87 41.59
CA MET A 242 -1.82 -0.70 41.35
C MET A 242 -0.69 -1.03 40.37
N THR A 243 -0.01 -2.16 40.58
CA THR A 243 1.05 -2.61 39.68
C THR A 243 0.52 -2.92 38.29
N PHE A 244 -0.63 -3.59 38.18
CA PHE A 244 -1.26 -3.87 36.90
C PHE A 244 -1.65 -2.58 36.15
N ALA A 245 -2.21 -1.59 36.83
CA ALA A 245 -2.59 -0.32 36.21
C ALA A 245 -1.40 0.42 35.58
N VAL A 246 -0.20 0.27 36.15
CA VAL A 246 1.06 0.85 35.64
C VAL A 246 1.68 -0.01 34.54
N GLU A 247 1.69 -1.34 34.69
CA GLU A 247 2.43 -2.23 33.79
C GLU A 247 1.61 -2.71 32.58
N LYS A 248 0.28 -2.54 32.56
CA LYS A 248 -0.59 -3.07 31.49
C LYS A 248 -0.18 -2.72 30.07
N GLU A 249 0.41 -1.54 29.83
CA GLU A 249 0.90 -1.15 28.50
C GLU A 249 2.16 -1.93 28.12
N ALA A 250 3.11 -2.04 29.05
CA ALA A 250 4.32 -2.84 28.86
C ALA A 250 4.02 -4.33 28.68
N LEU A 251 3.01 -4.87 29.37
CA LEU A 251 2.56 -6.25 29.23
C LEU A 251 1.97 -6.53 27.84
N ILE A 252 1.27 -5.55 27.24
CA ILE A 252 0.80 -5.67 25.86
C ILE A 252 1.98 -5.63 24.88
N GLU A 253 2.95 -4.76 25.13
CA GLU A 253 4.15 -4.66 24.30
C GLU A 253 5.01 -5.93 24.38
N GLU A 254 5.07 -6.60 25.53
CA GLU A 254 5.74 -7.90 25.71
C GLU A 254 5.13 -8.98 24.81
N ILE A 255 3.79 -9.05 24.69
CA ILE A 255 3.11 -9.98 23.78
C ILE A 255 3.35 -9.58 22.32
N LYS A 256 3.20 -8.29 22.00
CA LYS A 256 3.37 -7.79 20.62
C LYS A 256 4.77 -8.07 20.10
N SER A 257 5.80 -7.70 20.87
CA SER A 257 7.21 -7.87 20.48
C SER A 257 7.58 -9.33 20.27
N ARG A 258 7.04 -10.26 21.08
CA ARG A 258 7.28 -11.71 20.90
C ARG A 258 6.77 -12.24 19.56
N TYR A 259 5.64 -11.73 19.08
CA TYR A 259 5.03 -12.15 17.81
C TYR A 259 5.16 -11.09 16.71
N ALA A 260 6.07 -10.13 16.89
CA ALA A 260 6.30 -9.09 15.90
C ALA A 260 6.85 -9.73 14.63
N LEU A 261 6.23 -9.41 13.50
CA LEU A 261 6.82 -9.75 12.22
C LEU A 261 8.08 -8.91 12.05
N PRO A 262 9.16 -9.45 11.44
CA PRO A 262 10.27 -8.61 11.02
C PRO A 262 9.68 -7.54 10.10
N GLU A 263 9.82 -6.29 10.51
CA GLU A 263 9.40 -5.16 9.71
C GLU A 263 10.18 -5.23 8.40
N VAL A 264 9.48 -5.47 7.30
CA VAL A 264 10.09 -5.28 5.98
C VAL A 264 10.26 -3.78 5.86
N PRO A 265 11.49 -3.26 5.75
CA PRO A 265 11.71 -1.82 5.67
C PRO A 265 10.87 -1.29 4.52
N VAL A 266 9.94 -0.39 4.84
CA VAL A 266 9.12 0.25 3.83
C VAL A 266 10.03 1.19 3.08
N ASP A 267 10.11 1.01 1.77
CA ASP A 267 10.83 1.91 0.89
C ASP A 267 10.07 3.26 0.86
N VAL A 268 10.54 4.21 1.69
CA VAL A 268 9.96 5.56 1.81
C VAL A 268 9.99 6.26 0.46
N SER A 269 11.06 6.09 -0.32
CA SER A 269 11.16 6.63 -1.68
C SER A 269 10.01 6.10 -2.55
N ALA A 270 9.69 4.81 -2.49
CA ALA A 270 8.55 4.26 -3.22
C ALA A 270 7.18 4.82 -2.76
N THR A 271 7.03 5.18 -1.49
CA THR A 271 5.83 5.89 -0.98
C THR A 271 5.77 7.32 -1.52
N ILE A 272 6.90 8.02 -1.55
CA ILE A 272 7.03 9.36 -2.14
C ILE A 272 6.67 9.33 -3.63
N GLU A 273 7.24 8.42 -4.41
CA GLU A 273 6.94 8.24 -5.84
C GLU A 273 5.44 8.04 -6.10
N ARG A 274 4.79 7.22 -5.25
CA ARG A 274 3.39 6.85 -5.41
C ARG A 274 2.44 7.97 -4.99
N HIS A 275 2.80 8.79 -4.01
CA HIS A 275 1.87 9.72 -3.39
C HIS A 275 2.28 11.19 -3.56
N LEU A 276 3.53 11.54 -3.30
CA LEU A 276 4.02 12.93 -3.37
C LEU A 276 4.47 13.35 -4.78
N LEU A 277 4.75 12.39 -5.66
CA LEU A 277 5.01 12.62 -7.10
C LEU A 277 3.83 12.18 -7.99
N ASP A 278 2.65 12.00 -7.40
CA ASP A 278 1.40 11.75 -8.11
C ASP A 278 0.91 13.06 -8.76
N PRO A 279 0.61 13.12 -10.07
CA PRO A 279 0.12 14.35 -10.71
C PRO A 279 -1.11 14.96 -10.04
N ARG A 280 -1.93 14.14 -9.35
CA ARG A 280 -3.11 14.61 -8.63
C ARG A 280 -2.79 15.43 -7.40
N ILE A 281 -1.57 15.34 -6.87
CA ILE A 281 -1.18 16.11 -5.68
C ILE A 281 -0.98 17.60 -6.01
N ILE A 282 -0.67 17.92 -7.27
CA ILE A 282 -0.36 19.27 -7.75
C ILE A 282 -1.50 20.26 -7.42
N PRO A 283 -2.76 20.05 -7.88
CA PRO A 283 -3.83 21.00 -7.57
C PRO A 283 -4.14 21.07 -6.06
N LEU A 284 -3.92 19.98 -5.32
CA LEU A 284 -4.16 19.94 -3.87
C LEU A 284 -3.13 20.77 -3.10
N LEU A 285 -1.86 20.72 -3.50
CA LEU A 285 -0.80 21.53 -2.91
C LEU A 285 -0.94 23.01 -3.26
N GLU A 286 -1.33 23.32 -4.51
CA GLU A 286 -1.63 24.70 -4.94
C GLU A 286 -2.73 25.33 -4.09
N GLU A 287 -3.84 24.61 -3.89
CA GLU A 287 -4.95 25.08 -3.05
C GLU A 287 -4.53 25.25 -1.59
N LYS A 288 -3.77 24.28 -1.03
CA LYS A 288 -3.24 24.35 0.33
C LYS A 288 -2.30 25.54 0.55
N LEU A 289 -1.42 25.80 -0.40
CA LEU A 289 -0.47 26.92 -0.36
C LEU A 289 -1.22 28.26 -0.42
N ALA A 290 -2.22 28.39 -1.30
CA ALA A 290 -3.05 29.58 -1.39
C ALA A 290 -3.74 29.89 -0.05
N ILE A 291 -4.36 28.87 0.58
CA ILE A 291 -5.03 29.03 1.88
C ILE A 291 -4.04 29.48 2.99
N LYS A 292 -2.82 28.93 3.02
CA LYS A 292 -1.82 29.32 4.04
C LYS A 292 -1.27 30.74 3.85
N LEU A 293 -1.34 31.31 2.65
CA LEU A 293 -0.86 32.67 2.37
C LEU A 293 -1.90 33.75 2.67
N GLU A 294 -3.19 33.37 2.76
CA GLU A 294 -4.31 34.27 3.06
C GLU A 294 -4.66 34.37 4.56
N GLY A 295 -4.16 33.43 5.38
CA GLY A 295 -4.43 33.35 6.83
C GLY A 295 -3.23 33.71 7.68
#